data_AF-A0A2V1JWB8-F1
#
_entry.id   AF-A0A2V1JWB8-F1
#
_cell.length_a   1.000
_cell.length_b   1.000
_cell.length_c   1.000
_cell.angle_alpha   90.00
_cell.angle_beta   90.00
_cell.angle_gamma   90.00
#
_symmetry.space_group_name_H-M   'P 1'
#
loop_
_entity.id
_entity.type
_entity.pdbx_description
1 polymer ?
#
loop_
_entity_poly.entity_id
_entity_poly.type
_entity_poly.pdbx_seq_one_letter_code
_entity_poly.pdbx_strand_id
1 'polypeptide(L)' 'MDQVKIGKFISDERKAKGYTQKQLSELLGISDKTISKWECGVSPTKGY' A
#
# COMPACT_ATOMS: atom_id res chain seq x y z
N MET A 1 -4.21 14.01 6.85
CA MET A 1 -3.09 13.05 6.70
C MET A 1 -2.96 12.67 5.23
N ASP A 2 -1.83 12.96 4.59
CA ASP A 2 -1.61 12.72 3.16
C ASP A 2 -1.38 11.23 2.88
N GLN A 3 -2.45 10.46 2.70
CA GLN A 3 -2.38 9.04 2.31
C GLN A 3 -1.57 8.84 1.03
N VAL A 4 -1.55 9.84 0.15
CA VAL A 4 -0.74 9.88 -1.07
C VAL A 4 0.77 9.84 -0.77
N LYS A 5 1.25 10.57 0.24
CA LYS A 5 2.69 10.58 0.61
C LYS A 5 3.11 9.23 1.20
N ILE A 6 2.27 8.66 2.05
CA ILE A 6 2.51 7.36 2.67
C ILE A 6 2.52 6.26 1.62
N GLY A 7 1.55 6.26 0.70
CA GLY A 7 1.48 5.30 -0.40
C GLY A 7 2.72 5.30 -1.29
N LYS A 8 3.18 6.50 -1.65
CA LYS A 8 4.39 6.68 -2.45
C LYS A 8 5.63 6.16 -1.72
N PHE A 9 5.78 6.50 -0.43
CA PHE A 9 6.88 6.01 0.40
C PHE A 9 6.91 4.48 0.50
N ILE A 10 5.76 3.85 0.74
CA ILE A 10 5.66 2.39 0.83
C ILE A 10 5.99 1.74 -0.51
N SER A 11 5.55 2.32 -1.63
CA SER A 11 5.86 1.80 -2.96
C SER A 11 7.35 1.88 -3.30
N ASP A 12 7.97 3.02 -2.99
CA ASP A 12 9.41 3.23 -3.17
C ASP A 12 10.23 2.27 -2.30
N GLU A 13 9.91 2.16 -1.01
CA GLU A 13 10.59 1.23 -0.08
C GLU A 13 10.40 -0.24 -0.51
N ARG A 14 9.18 -0.60 -0.95
CA ARG A 14 8.88 -1.94 -1.48
C ARG A 14 9.74 -2.27 -2.69
N LYS A 15 9.88 -1.32 -3.63
CA LYS A 15 10.71 -1.49 -4.82
C LYS A 15 12.20 -1.50 -4.50
N ALA A 16 12.66 -0.65 -3.58
CA ALA A 16 14.04 -0.61 -3.12
C ALA A 16 14.48 -1.94 -2.49
N LYS A 17 13.58 -2.58 -1.74
CA LYS A 17 13.83 -3.90 -1.14
C LYS A 17 13.46 -5.09 -2.04
N GLY A 18 12.90 -4.85 -3.22
CA GLY A 18 12.49 -5.91 -4.16
C GLY A 18 11.32 -6.76 -3.69
N TYR A 19 10.48 -6.27 -2.78
CA TYR A 19 9.34 -7.02 -2.25
C TYR A 19 8.10 -6.93 -3.15
N THR A 20 7.30 -7.99 -3.16
CA THR A 20 5.95 -7.95 -3.72
C THR A 20 4.95 -7.39 -2.72
N GLN A 21 3.79 -6.92 -3.18
CA GLN A 21 2.72 -6.47 -2.28
C GLN A 21 2.31 -7.56 -1.29
N LYS A 22 2.31 -8.83 -1.74
CA LYS A 22 2.02 -10.00 -0.91
C LYS A 22 3.05 -10.21 0.19
N GLN A 23 4.33 -10.21 -0.17
CA GLN A 23 5.42 -10.36 0.80
C GLN A 23 5.40 -9.24 1.83
N LEU A 24 5.20 -8.00 1.38
CA LEU A 24 5.08 -6.86 2.29
C LEU A 24 3.85 -6.97 3.20
N SER A 25 2.73 -7.46 2.66
CA SER A 25 1.50 -7.69 3.43
C SER A 25 1.67 -8.79 4.48
N GLU A 26 2.38 -9.88 4.14
CA GLU A 26 2.73 -10.96 5.07
C GLU A 26 3.66 -10.45 6.18
N LEU A 27 4.66 -9.62 5.82
CA LEU A 27 5.61 -9.04 6.77
C LEU A 27 4.91 -8.12 7.78
N LEU A 28 3.92 -7.35 7.32
CA LEU A 28 3.13 -6.42 8.13
C LEU A 28 1.91 -7.09 8.80
N GLY A 29 1.61 -8.35 8.47
CA GLY A 29 0.42 -9.05 8.95
C GLY A 29 -0.91 -8.43 8.50
N ILE A 30 -0.91 -7.72 7.36
CA ILE A 30 -2.09 -7.10 6.78
C ILE A 30 -2.43 -7.74 5.43
N SER A 31 -3.61 -7.44 4.88
CA SER A 31 -3.98 -7.93 3.54
C SER A 31 -3.26 -7.14 2.45
N ASP A 32 -2.91 -7.82 1.36
CA ASP A 32 -2.42 -7.24 0.10
C ASP A 32 -3.33 -6.11 -0.42
N LYS A 33 -4.64 -6.21 -0.18
CA LYS A 33 -5.62 -5.16 -0.51
C LYS A 33 -5.38 -3.88 0.28
N THR A 34 -4.88 -3.98 1.50
CA THR A 34 -4.53 -2.82 2.33
C THR A 34 -3.29 -2.13 1.79
N ILE A 35 -2.26 -2.90 1.41
CA ILE A 35 -1.06 -2.38 0.74
C ILE A 35 -1.44 -1.67 -0.56
N SER A 36 -2.32 -2.27 -1.37
CA SER A 36 -2.80 -1.67 -2.62
C SER A 36 -3.56 -0.35 -2.39
N LYS A 37 -4.42 -0.28 -1.36
CA LYS A 37 -5.08 0.97 -0.97
C LYS A 37 -4.10 2.05 -0.53
N TRP A 38 -3.05 1.67 0.20
CA TRP A 38 -2.01 2.60 0.61
C TRP A 38 -1.24 3.10 -0.60
N GLU A 39 -0.70 2.22 -1.44
CA GLU A 39 0.09 2.59 -2.63
C GLU A 39 -0.71 3.42 -3.65
N CYS A 40 -1.97 3.08 -3.92
CA CYS A 40 -2.79 3.76 -4.92
C CYS A 40 -3.53 5.01 -4.38
N GLY A 41 -3.54 5.24 -3.06
CA GLY A 41 -4.22 6.38 -2.44
C GLY A 41 -5.75 6.42 -2.64
N VAL A 42 -6.35 5.34 -3.16
CA VAL A 42 -7.80 5.24 -3.36
C VAL A 42 -8.45 4.83 -2.05
N SER A 43 -8.93 5.82 -1.30
CA SER A 43 -10.08 5.61 -0.44
C SER A 43 -11.23 5.17 -1.35
N PRO A 44 -11.95 4.05 -1.09
CA PRO A 44 -13.18 3.79 -1.80
C PRO A 44 -14.13 4.92 -1.44
N THR A 45 -14.23 5.95 -2.28
CA THR A 45 -15.39 6.82 -2.32
C THR A 45 -16.53 5.95 -2.79
N LYS A 46 -17.10 5.25 -1.81
CA LYS A 46 -18.48 4.81 -1.68
C LYS A 46 -19.35 5.24 -2.87
N GLY A 47 -19.30 4.45 -3.94
CA GLY A 47 -20.35 4.42 -4.95
C GLY A 47 -21.47 3.57 -4.37
N TYR A 48 -22.44 4.23 -3.73
CA TYR A 48 -23.76 3.68 -3.54
C TYR A 48 -24.55 3.82 -4.84
#